data_AF-A0A2I0V8E7-F1
#
_entry.id   AF-A0A2I0V8E7-F1
#
_cell.length_a   1.000
_cell.length_b   1.000
_cell.length_c   1.000
_cell.angle_alpha   90.00
_cell.angle_beta   90.00
_cell.angle_gamma   90.00
#
_symmetry.space_group_name_H-M   'P 1'
#
loop_
_entity.id
_entity.type
_entity.pdbx_description
1 polymer ?
#
loop_
_entity_poly.entity_id
_entity_poly.type
_entity_poly.pdbx_seq_one_letter_code
_entity_poly.pdbx_strand_id
1 'polypeptide(L)'
;MVSLLQVPAIGCQWFSCSVDAYTYSKQIASSRSFCIYEEIENMRNAGLIQGGSIENAIVCSVLSGWLNGPLRFCNEPCRHKILDLIGDFSLFAQNGHQGFPFSHLIAYKAGHSLHVDFVRRLANILLK
;
A
#
# COMPACT_ATOMS: atom_id res chain seq x y z
N MET A 1 12.20 10.07 1.34
CA MET A 1 11.20 9.43 0.48
C MET A 1 10.87 10.40 -0.63
N VAL A 2 11.44 10.15 -1.80
CA VAL A 2 11.15 10.79 -3.07
C VAL A 2 9.65 10.76 -3.25
N SER A 3 9.06 11.90 -3.56
CA SER A 3 7.63 11.97 -3.80
C SER A 3 7.30 11.09 -5.00
N LEU A 4 6.37 10.14 -4.84
CA LEU A 4 5.93 9.26 -5.92
C LEU A 4 5.44 10.03 -7.16
N LEU A 5 5.01 11.29 -6.97
CA LEU A 5 4.63 12.19 -8.06
C LEU A 5 5.78 12.56 -9.01
N GLN A 6 7.03 12.42 -8.55
CA GLN A 6 8.22 12.68 -9.35
C GLN A 6 8.66 11.44 -10.16
N VAL A 7 7.89 10.35 -10.12
CA VAL A 7 8.20 9.08 -10.78
C VAL A 7 7.13 8.80 -11.86
N PRO A 8 7.36 9.18 -13.13
CA PRO A 8 6.32 9.16 -14.17
C PRO A 8 5.68 7.78 -14.41
N ALA A 9 6.46 6.71 -14.28
CA ALA A 9 5.98 5.33 -14.46
C ALA A 9 4.99 4.86 -13.38
N ILE A 10 5.02 5.49 -12.18
CA ILE A 10 4.00 5.30 -11.14
C ILE A 10 2.89 6.32 -11.38
N GLY A 11 3.24 7.60 -11.43
CA GLY A 11 2.32 8.70 -11.72
C GLY A 11 1.18 8.84 -10.70
N CYS A 12 0.09 9.47 -11.13
CA CYS A 12 -1.14 9.59 -10.35
C CYS A 12 -2.07 8.42 -10.66
N GLN A 13 -2.33 7.58 -9.66
CA GLN A 13 -3.17 6.40 -9.81
C GLN A 13 -4.36 6.46 -8.86
N TRP A 14 -5.50 5.94 -9.33
CA TRP A 14 -6.71 5.76 -8.55
C TRP A 14 -7.19 4.32 -8.72
N PHE A 15 -7.72 3.74 -7.64
CA PHE A 15 -8.41 2.48 -7.69
C PHE A 15 -9.55 2.49 -6.69
N SER A 16 -10.73 2.05 -7.12
CA SER A 16 -11.92 1.94 -6.30
C SER A 16 -12.51 0.55 -6.51
N CYS A 17 -12.86 -0.11 -5.41
CA CYS A 17 -13.49 -1.42 -5.44
C CYS A 17 -14.33 -1.63 -4.17
N SER A 18 -15.35 -2.45 -4.27
CA SER A 18 -15.95 -3.10 -3.09
C SER A 18 -15.00 -4.19 -2.61
N VAL A 19 -14.72 -4.24 -1.31
CA VAL A 19 -13.82 -5.23 -0.73
C VAL A 19 -14.63 -6.43 -0.27
N ASP A 20 -14.45 -7.55 -0.96
CA ASP A 20 -14.92 -8.88 -0.57
C ASP A 20 -13.80 -9.92 -0.79
N ALA A 21 -14.03 -11.17 -0.39
CA ALA A 21 -13.00 -12.21 -0.50
C ALA A 21 -12.55 -12.48 -1.95
N TYR A 22 -13.47 -12.37 -2.92
CA TYR A 22 -13.17 -12.57 -4.33
C TYR A 22 -12.27 -11.44 -4.85
N THR A 23 -12.67 -10.20 -4.62
CA THR A 23 -11.95 -8.99 -5.02
C THR A 23 -10.59 -8.94 -4.33
N TYR A 24 -10.53 -9.19 -3.03
CA TYR A 24 -9.26 -9.26 -2.32
C TYR A 24 -8.30 -10.26 -2.98
N SER A 25 -8.73 -11.51 -3.17
CA SER A 25 -7.87 -12.57 -3.70
C SER A 25 -7.43 -12.35 -5.15
N LYS A 26 -8.32 -11.82 -6.00
CA LYS A 26 -8.06 -11.67 -7.44
C LYS A 26 -7.45 -10.34 -7.83
N GLN A 27 -7.69 -9.29 -7.03
CA GLN A 27 -7.42 -7.92 -7.44
C GLN A 27 -6.45 -7.18 -6.51
N ILE A 28 -6.26 -7.63 -5.26
CA ILE A 28 -5.47 -6.87 -4.28
C ILE A 28 -4.29 -7.69 -3.74
N ALA A 29 -4.54 -8.92 -3.28
CA ALA A 29 -3.60 -9.74 -2.50
C ALA A 29 -2.25 -9.98 -3.19
N SER A 30 -2.24 -10.06 -4.53
CA SER A 30 -1.00 -10.30 -5.28
C SER A 30 -0.17 -9.03 -5.54
N SER A 31 -0.57 -7.86 -5.06
CA SER A 31 0.14 -6.60 -5.32
C SER A 31 1.42 -6.49 -4.49
N ARG A 32 2.59 -6.53 -5.14
CA ARG A 32 3.89 -6.43 -4.47
C ARG A 32 4.11 -5.02 -3.91
N SER A 33 4.93 -4.97 -2.84
CA SER A 33 5.49 -3.70 -2.40
C SER A 33 6.44 -3.13 -3.45
N PHE A 34 6.72 -1.84 -3.35
CA PHE A 34 7.52 -1.14 -4.35
C PHE A 34 8.45 -0.11 -3.73
N CYS A 35 9.56 0.17 -4.41
CA CYS A 35 10.52 1.18 -4.00
C CYS A 35 11.11 1.93 -5.21
N ILE A 36 11.68 3.10 -4.90
CA ILE A 36 12.39 3.92 -5.88
C ILE A 36 13.87 3.52 -5.86
N TYR A 37 14.41 3.15 -7.02
CA TYR A 37 15.78 2.64 -7.16
C TYR A 37 16.82 3.56 -6.52
N GLU A 38 16.68 4.87 -6.79
CA GLU A 38 17.57 5.93 -6.32
C GLU A 38 17.53 6.11 -4.79
N GLU A 39 16.56 5.53 -4.10
CA GLU A 39 16.48 5.56 -2.63
C GLU A 39 17.03 4.31 -1.96
N ILE A 40 17.25 3.22 -2.70
CA ILE A 40 17.58 1.91 -2.12
C ILE A 40 18.87 1.96 -1.31
N GLU A 41 19.91 2.59 -1.85
CA GLU A 41 21.21 2.67 -1.17
C GLU A 41 21.09 3.43 0.16
N ASN A 42 20.42 4.58 0.16
CA ASN A 42 20.19 5.37 1.37
C ASN A 42 19.37 4.59 2.41
N MET A 43 18.32 3.89 1.97
CA MET A 43 17.51 3.06 2.86
C MET A 43 18.32 1.90 3.45
N ARG A 44 19.17 1.25 2.64
CA ARG A 44 20.06 0.18 3.12
C ARG A 44 21.09 0.68 4.11
N ASN A 45 21.70 1.84 3.85
CA ASN A 45 22.66 2.47 4.77
C ASN A 45 22.00 2.88 6.09
N ALA A 46 20.69 3.19 6.07
CA ALA A 46 19.90 3.45 7.26
C ALA A 46 19.40 2.18 7.99
N GLY A 47 19.84 0.98 7.57
CA GLY A 47 19.40 -0.28 8.16
C GLY A 47 17.97 -0.70 7.79
N LEU A 48 17.35 -0.04 6.81
CA LEU A 48 16.02 -0.38 6.29
C LEU A 48 16.15 -1.35 5.10
N ILE A 49 15.05 -2.01 4.74
CA ILE A 49 14.92 -2.87 3.54
C ILE A 49 16.05 -3.91 3.35
N GLN A 50 16.66 -4.38 4.44
CA GLN A 50 17.82 -5.28 4.39
C GLN A 50 17.50 -6.63 3.71
N GLY A 51 16.25 -7.09 3.82
CA GLY A 51 15.75 -8.29 3.11
C GLY A 51 15.15 -8.01 1.72
N GLY A 52 15.21 -6.77 1.23
CA GLY A 52 14.59 -6.37 -0.04
C GLY A 52 15.36 -6.89 -1.26
N SER A 53 14.64 -7.52 -2.18
CA SER A 53 15.15 -8.03 -3.46
C SER A 53 14.12 -7.85 -4.59
N ILE A 54 14.54 -8.05 -5.84
CA ILE A 54 13.63 -8.00 -7.00
C ILE A 54 12.59 -9.14 -7.02
N GLU A 55 12.75 -10.15 -6.15
CA GLU A 55 11.82 -11.26 -6.00
C GLU A 55 10.61 -10.88 -5.12
N ASN A 56 10.81 -9.96 -4.18
CA ASN A 56 9.78 -9.57 -3.19
C ASN A 56 9.23 -8.14 -3.37
N ALA A 57 9.91 -7.30 -4.15
CA ALA A 57 9.46 -5.95 -4.45
C ALA A 57 9.56 -5.63 -5.95
N ILE A 58 8.73 -4.71 -6.42
CA ILE A 58 8.91 -4.08 -7.73
C ILE A 58 9.65 -2.75 -7.58
N VAL A 59 10.68 -2.56 -8.38
CA VAL A 59 11.59 -1.42 -8.30
C VAL A 59 11.34 -0.52 -9.50
N CYS A 60 11.20 0.77 -9.23
CA CYS A 60 11.05 1.80 -10.26
C CYS A 60 12.21 2.79 -10.17
N SER A 61 12.86 3.08 -11.29
CA SER A 61 13.74 4.24 -11.42
C SER A 61 12.93 5.47 -11.83
N VAL A 62 13.35 6.63 -11.37
CA VAL A 62 12.82 7.93 -11.82
C VAL A 62 13.01 8.12 -13.33
N LEU A 63 14.15 7.67 -13.86
CA LEU A 63 14.56 7.90 -15.25
C LEU A 63 14.13 6.75 -16.17
N SER A 64 14.30 5.51 -15.72
CA SER A 64 14.15 4.33 -16.57
C SER A 64 12.81 3.61 -16.39
N GLY A 65 11.95 4.06 -15.47
CA GLY A 65 10.69 3.39 -15.16
C GLY A 65 10.89 2.06 -14.42
N TRP A 66 10.02 1.08 -14.66
CA TRP A 66 10.04 -0.22 -13.98
C TRP A 66 11.30 -1.03 -14.33
N LEU A 67 12.09 -1.39 -13.32
CA LEU A 67 13.36 -2.12 -13.50
C LEU A 67 13.20 -3.64 -13.47
N ASN A 68 12.13 -4.14 -12.85
CA ASN A 68 11.75 -5.55 -12.86
C ASN A 68 10.26 -5.70 -13.13
N GLY A 69 9.87 -6.81 -13.74
CA GLY A 69 8.51 -7.00 -14.22
C GLY A 69 8.27 -8.38 -14.84
N PRO A 70 7.07 -8.57 -15.44
CA PRO A 70 6.02 -7.57 -15.61
C PRO A 70 5.33 -7.17 -14.29
N LEU A 71 4.62 -6.04 -14.31
CA LEU A 71 3.62 -5.73 -13.31
C LEU A 71 2.53 -6.81 -13.32
N ARG A 72 2.03 -7.19 -12.14
CA ARG A 72 0.89 -8.09 -12.01
C ARG A 72 -0.43 -7.38 -12.33
N PHE A 73 -0.45 -6.06 -12.10
CA PHE A 73 -1.56 -5.16 -12.43
C PHE A 73 -0.99 -3.85 -12.98
N CYS A 74 -1.65 -3.24 -13.97
CA CYS A 74 -1.21 -1.95 -14.53
C CYS A 74 -1.08 -0.84 -13.46
N ASN A 75 -1.85 -0.93 -12.37
CA ASN A 75 -1.83 -0.05 -11.20
C ASN A 75 -1.45 -0.80 -9.91
N GLU A 76 -0.51 -1.76 -9.99
CA GLU A 76 -0.02 -2.55 -8.84
C GLU A 76 0.38 -1.67 -7.62
N PRO A 77 1.04 -0.51 -7.77
CA PRO A 77 1.34 0.38 -6.64
C PRO A 77 0.11 0.89 -5.89
N CYS A 78 -0.93 1.31 -6.62
CA CYS A 78 -2.19 1.79 -6.02
C CYS A 78 -2.93 0.65 -5.30
N ARG A 79 -2.97 -0.54 -5.91
CA ARG A 79 -3.57 -1.74 -5.30
C ARG A 79 -2.80 -2.20 -4.06
N HIS A 80 -1.48 -2.10 -4.05
CA HIS A 80 -0.65 -2.38 -2.87
C HIS A 80 -0.97 -1.40 -1.72
N LYS A 81 -1.26 -0.13 -2.01
CA LYS A 81 -1.70 0.81 -0.95
C LYS A 81 -3.07 0.47 -0.36
N ILE A 82 -3.94 -0.18 -1.12
CA ILE A 82 -5.19 -0.74 -0.60
C ILE A 82 -4.92 -2.00 0.22
N LEU A 83 -3.96 -2.83 -0.20
CA LEU A 83 -3.50 -3.97 0.61
C LEU A 83 -2.94 -3.51 1.96
N ASP A 84 -2.12 -2.46 1.97
CA ASP A 84 -1.62 -1.80 3.18
C ASP A 84 -2.78 -1.32 4.08
N LEU A 85 -3.76 -0.60 3.50
CA LEU A 85 -4.93 -0.11 4.22
C LEU A 85 -5.74 -1.25 4.87
N ILE A 86 -6.02 -2.32 4.13
CA ILE A 86 -6.73 -3.50 4.65
C ILE A 86 -5.94 -4.12 5.80
N GLY A 87 -4.62 -4.27 5.64
CA GLY A 87 -3.72 -4.77 6.67
C GLY A 87 -3.74 -3.91 7.94
N ASP A 88 -3.59 -2.59 7.82
CA ASP A 88 -3.61 -1.68 8.96
C ASP A 88 -4.96 -1.68 9.68
N PHE A 89 -6.08 -1.75 8.95
CA PHE A 89 -7.42 -1.84 9.54
C PHE A 89 -7.65 -3.18 10.24
N SER A 90 -6.99 -4.26 9.79
CA SER A 90 -7.11 -5.56 10.45
C SER A 90 -6.60 -5.54 11.90
N LEU A 91 -5.70 -4.60 12.25
CA LEU A 91 -5.26 -4.38 13.63
C LEU A 91 -6.37 -3.85 14.54
N PHE A 92 -7.46 -3.34 13.96
CA PHE A 92 -8.66 -2.94 14.68
C PHE A 92 -9.64 -4.09 14.92
N ALA A 93 -9.37 -5.30 14.42
CA ALA A 93 -10.25 -6.44 14.63
C ALA A 93 -10.39 -6.76 16.13
N GLN A 94 -11.61 -6.72 16.64
CA GLN A 94 -11.98 -7.09 18.02
C GLN A 94 -13.30 -7.85 18.01
N ASN A 95 -13.67 -8.56 19.07
CA ASN A 95 -15.02 -9.14 19.25
C ASN A 95 -15.60 -9.90 18.02
N GLY A 96 -14.74 -10.55 17.21
CA GLY A 96 -15.14 -11.27 16.00
C GLY A 96 -15.37 -10.41 14.74
N HIS A 97 -15.22 -9.08 14.77
CA HIS A 97 -15.23 -8.23 13.58
C HIS A 97 -13.86 -8.18 12.90
N GLN A 98 -13.85 -8.02 11.57
CA GLN A 98 -12.63 -8.02 10.73
C GLN A 98 -11.83 -6.70 10.81
N GLY A 99 -12.24 -5.76 11.66
CA GLY A 99 -11.63 -4.43 11.78
C GLY A 99 -11.98 -3.44 10.65
N PHE A 100 -12.55 -3.93 9.55
CA PHE A 100 -12.96 -3.12 8.41
C PHE A 100 -14.43 -2.68 8.53
N PRO A 101 -14.74 -1.37 8.49
CA PRO A 101 -16.12 -0.89 8.59
C PRO A 101 -16.90 -1.13 7.30
N PHE A 102 -18.23 -1.32 7.43
CA PHE A 102 -19.13 -1.30 6.28
C PHE A 102 -19.41 0.15 5.87
N SER A 103 -18.48 0.73 5.11
CA SER A 103 -18.56 2.13 4.67
C SER A 103 -17.78 2.37 3.39
N HIS A 104 -17.97 3.57 2.80
CA HIS A 104 -17.13 4.04 1.71
C HIS A 104 -15.91 4.77 2.28
N LEU A 105 -14.72 4.16 2.15
CA LEU A 105 -13.45 4.74 2.59
C LEU A 105 -12.75 5.39 1.40
N ILE A 106 -12.32 6.65 1.59
CA ILE A 106 -11.52 7.39 0.62
C ILE A 106 -10.17 7.69 1.25
N ALA A 107 -9.10 7.21 0.62
CA ALA A 107 -7.72 7.41 1.05
C ALA A 107 -6.94 8.14 -0.05
N TYR A 108 -6.49 9.36 0.23
CA TYR A 108 -5.69 10.15 -0.71
C TYR A 108 -4.30 10.37 -0.15
N LYS A 109 -3.28 9.84 -0.84
CA LYS A 109 -1.87 9.85 -0.38
C LYS A 109 -1.70 9.36 1.07
N ALA A 110 -2.55 8.42 1.46
CA ALA A 110 -2.53 7.85 2.80
C ALA A 110 -1.42 6.81 2.94
N GLY A 111 -0.89 6.69 4.16
CA GLY A 111 0.05 5.65 4.55
C GLY A 111 -0.25 5.20 5.98
N HIS A 112 0.57 4.27 6.49
CA HIS A 112 0.32 3.58 7.75
C HIS A 112 0.02 4.51 8.94
N SER A 113 0.75 5.62 9.08
CA SER A 113 0.50 6.60 10.16
C SER A 113 -0.92 7.17 10.11
N LEU A 114 -1.38 7.58 8.93
CA LEU A 114 -2.73 8.11 8.74
C LEU A 114 -3.79 7.03 8.94
N HIS A 115 -3.55 5.79 8.49
CA HIS A 115 -4.47 4.67 8.70
C HIS A 115 -4.66 4.38 10.20
N VAL A 116 -3.55 4.30 10.94
CA VAL A 116 -3.58 4.07 12.39
C VAL A 116 -4.30 5.20 13.13
N ASP A 117 -4.00 6.45 12.79
CA ASP A 117 -4.68 7.59 13.42
C ASP A 117 -6.17 7.64 13.10
N PHE A 118 -6.55 7.26 11.88
CA PHE A 118 -7.96 7.12 11.49
C PHE A 118 -8.66 6.05 12.32
N VAL A 119 -8.06 4.86 12.41
CA VAL A 119 -8.61 3.73 13.20
C VAL A 119 -8.76 4.10 14.67
N ARG A 120 -7.76 4.76 15.28
CA ARG A 120 -7.85 5.24 16.68
C ARG A 120 -9.02 6.20 16.89
N ARG A 121 -9.24 7.12 15.94
CA ARG A 121 -10.37 8.06 15.98
C ARG A 121 -11.71 7.33 15.82
N LEU A 122 -11.79 6.35 14.92
CA LEU A 122 -12.97 5.53 14.72
C LEU A 122 -13.30 4.73 15.98
N ALA A 123 -12.30 4.11 16.61
CA ALA A 123 -12.43 3.39 17.87
C ALA A 123 -13.05 4.26 18.97
N ASN A 124 -12.56 5.49 19.13
CA ASN A 124 -13.09 6.45 20.11
C ASN A 124 -14.54 6.89 19.84
N ILE A 125 -15.07 6.67 18.64
CA ILE A 125 -16.46 6.95 18.28
C ILE A 125 -17.33 5.71 18.52
N LEU A 126 -16.84 4.53 18.14
CA LEU A 126 -17.60 3.28 18.18
C LEU A 126 -17.60 2.59 19.56
N LEU A 127 -16.58 2.83 20.39
CA LEU A 127 -16.40 2.19 21.70
C LEU A 127 -16.75 3.11 22.89
N LYS A 128 -17.47 4.20 22.62
CA LYS A 128 -18.18 4.98 23.66
C LYS A 128 -19.54 4.36 23.88
#